data_AF-A0A3C1A4X0-F1
#
_entry.id   AF-A0A3C1A4X0-F1
#
_cell.length_a   1.000
_cell.length_b   1.000
_cell.length_c   1.000
_cell.angle_alpha   90.00
_cell.angle_beta   90.00
_cell.angle_gamma   90.00
#
_symmetry.space_group_name_H-M   'P 1'
#
loop_
_entity.id
_entity.type
_entity.pdbx_description
1 polymer ?
#
loop_
_entity_poly.entity_id
_entity_poly.type
_entity_poly.pdbx_seq_one_letter_code
_entity_poly.pdbx_strand_id
1 'polypeptide(L)'
;MKRMLFTSESVTEGHPDKICDCISDAILDEILKQDPNARVACETTCTTGIVSIMGEISTSCYVDFPKVARGAIIEIGYDRAKYGFDGNTCAVVTAIDEQSPDIAMGVNEGFENKNGENDIENTNGAGDQGMMFG
;
A
#
# COMPACT_ATOMS: atom_id res chain seq x y z
N MET A 1 -17.29 -41.60 -11.59
CA MET A 1 -16.76 -40.23 -11.50
C MET A 1 -15.83 -40.15 -10.30
N LYS A 2 -14.61 -39.62 -10.45
CA LYS A 2 -13.71 -39.34 -9.31
C LYS A 2 -14.27 -38.14 -8.53
N ARG A 3 -14.35 -38.23 -7.20
CA ARG A 3 -14.63 -37.08 -6.34
C ARG A 3 -13.31 -36.38 -6.03
N MET A 4 -13.30 -35.05 -6.13
CA MET A 4 -12.18 -34.20 -5.76
C MET A 4 -12.63 -33.30 -4.62
N LEU A 5 -11.78 -33.15 -3.61
CA LEU A 5 -11.98 -32.17 -2.53
C LEU A 5 -11.11 -30.97 -2.83
N PHE A 6 -11.71 -29.78 -2.77
CA PHE A 6 -11.05 -28.49 -2.91
C PHE A 6 -11.50 -27.60 -1.76
N THR A 7 -10.60 -26.80 -1.21
CA THR A 7 -10.88 -25.93 -0.07
C THR A 7 -10.18 -24.59 -0.28
N SER A 8 -10.86 -23.53 0.14
CA SER A 8 -10.36 -22.16 0.20
C SER A 8 -10.82 -21.53 1.51
N GLU A 9 -10.14 -20.49 1.96
CA GLU A 9 -10.46 -19.75 3.18
C GLU A 9 -10.46 -18.24 2.93
N SER A 10 -10.98 -17.50 3.90
CA SER A 10 -11.01 -16.04 3.90
C SER A 10 -10.97 -15.55 5.35
N VAL A 11 -10.58 -14.29 5.52
CA VAL A 11 -10.49 -13.62 6.81
C VAL A 11 -11.31 -12.34 6.78
N THR A 12 -11.67 -11.82 7.95
CA THR A 12 -12.38 -10.55 8.06
C THR A 12 -11.41 -9.37 7.91
N GLU A 13 -11.94 -8.17 7.69
CA GLU A 13 -11.19 -6.91 7.73
C GLU A 13 -10.47 -6.67 9.07
N GLY A 14 -10.96 -7.28 10.16
CA GLY A 14 -10.32 -7.23 11.47
C GLY A 14 -9.14 -8.19 11.66
N HIS A 15 -8.80 -9.02 10.67
CA HIS A 15 -7.56 -9.79 10.70
C HIS A 15 -6.35 -8.85 10.63
N PRO A 16 -5.30 -9.02 11.45
CA PRO A 16 -4.17 -8.08 11.50
C PRO A 16 -3.51 -7.84 10.14
N ASP A 17 -3.35 -8.88 9.32
CA ASP A 17 -2.84 -8.72 7.96
C ASP A 17 -3.76 -7.82 7.11
N LYS A 18 -5.09 -7.99 7.22
CA LYS A 18 -6.05 -7.14 6.51
C LYS A 18 -6.16 -5.73 7.05
N ILE A 19 -5.90 -5.52 8.34
CA ILE A 19 -5.73 -4.17 8.90
C ILE A 19 -4.53 -3.48 8.25
N CYS A 20 -3.41 -4.19 8.05
CA CYS A 20 -2.23 -3.63 7.39
C CYS A 20 -2.52 -3.26 5.94
N ASP A 21 -3.15 -4.17 5.18
CA ASP A 21 -3.60 -3.91 3.81
C ASP A 21 -4.49 -2.65 3.76
N CYS A 22 -5.52 -2.57 4.62
CA CYS A 22 -6.44 -1.44 4.66
C CYS A 22 -5.76 -0.11 5.02
N ILE A 23 -4.78 -0.10 5.92
CA ILE A 23 -4.04 1.12 6.26
C ILE A 23 -3.18 1.57 5.07
N SER A 24 -2.46 0.64 4.44
CA SER A 24 -1.64 0.92 3.27
C SER A 24 -2.48 1.50 2.12
N ASP A 25 -3.63 0.89 1.82
CA ASP A 25 -4.54 1.36 0.77
C ASP A 25 -5.22 2.69 1.15
N ALA A 26 -5.57 2.91 2.42
CA ALA A 26 -6.14 4.19 2.85
C ALA A 26 -5.14 5.35 2.67
N ILE A 27 -3.85 5.10 2.88
CA ILE A 27 -2.79 6.07 2.62
C ILE A 27 -2.62 6.32 1.12
N LEU A 28 -2.59 5.26 0.32
CA LEU A 28 -2.57 5.35 -1.15
C LEU A 28 -3.73 6.21 -1.65
N ASP A 29 -4.95 5.93 -1.21
CA ASP A 29 -6.15 6.65 -1.61
C ASP A 29 -6.07 8.13 -1.25
N GLU A 30 -5.61 8.47 -0.04
CA GLU A 30 -5.52 9.86 0.39
C GLU A 30 -4.46 10.66 -0.40
N ILE A 31 -3.38 9.99 -0.81
CA ILE A 31 -2.37 10.57 -1.70
C ILE A 31 -2.95 10.76 -3.10
N LEU A 32 -3.54 9.71 -3.71
CA LEU A 32 -4.03 9.75 -5.09
C LEU A 32 -5.21 10.71 -5.29
N LYS A 33 -6.00 10.98 -4.25
CA LYS A 33 -7.03 12.04 -4.27
C LYS A 33 -6.44 13.43 -4.54
N GLN A 34 -5.20 13.67 -4.11
CA GLN A 34 -4.54 14.98 -4.20
C GLN A 34 -3.50 15.02 -5.32
N ASP A 35 -2.78 13.93 -5.53
CA ASP A 35 -1.75 13.77 -6.54
C ASP A 35 -1.94 12.45 -7.31
N PRO A 36 -2.70 12.46 -8.42
CA PRO A 36 -2.98 11.27 -9.21
C PRO A 36 -1.75 10.64 -9.87
N ASN A 37 -0.62 11.35 -9.93
CA ASN A 37 0.63 10.87 -10.51
C ASN A 37 1.64 10.41 -9.46
N ALA A 38 1.26 10.41 -8.18
CA ALA A 38 2.12 9.96 -7.10
C ALA A 38 2.54 8.49 -7.28
N ARG A 39 3.74 8.17 -6.80
CA ARG A 39 4.24 6.80 -6.70
C ARG A 39 4.23 6.41 -5.23
N VAL A 40 3.52 5.35 -4.88
CA VAL A 40 3.30 4.95 -3.49
C VAL A 40 3.60 3.46 -3.35
N ALA A 41 4.64 3.13 -2.60
CA ALA A 41 4.91 1.80 -2.06
C ALA A 41 4.82 1.91 -0.54
N CYS A 42 3.60 1.78 0.00
CA CYS A 42 3.32 1.94 1.42
C CYS A 42 3.14 0.57 2.08
N GLU A 43 4.06 0.21 2.95
CA GLU A 43 4.06 -1.03 3.71
C GLU A 43 3.62 -0.77 5.14
N THR A 44 2.69 -1.59 5.64
CA THR A 44 2.21 -1.49 7.01
C THR A 44 2.48 -2.79 7.75
N THR A 45 2.97 -2.67 8.99
CA THR A 45 2.98 -3.77 9.95
C THR A 45 2.26 -3.34 11.21
N CYS A 46 1.52 -4.24 11.84
CA CYS A 46 0.86 -3.98 13.11
C CYS A 46 1.12 -5.09 14.13
N THR A 47 1.23 -4.70 15.39
CA THR A 47 1.26 -5.63 16.52
C THR A 47 0.73 -4.91 17.76
N THR A 48 0.81 -5.53 18.93
CA THR A 48 0.23 -5.00 20.16
C THR A 48 0.65 -3.55 20.44
N GLY A 49 -0.33 -2.65 20.30
CA GLY A 49 -0.18 -1.24 20.63
C GLY A 49 0.67 -0.42 19.65
N ILE A 50 1.05 -0.96 18.47
CA ILE A 50 1.85 -0.23 17.48
C ILE A 50 1.45 -0.55 16.05
N VAL A 51 1.45 0.49 15.22
CA VAL A 51 1.42 0.45 13.76
C VAL A 51 2.72 1.07 13.26
N SER A 52 3.43 0.36 12.40
CA SER A 52 4.59 0.88 11.69
C SER A 52 4.25 1.01 10.21
N ILE A 53 4.43 2.22 9.67
CA ILE A 53 4.19 2.57 8.27
C ILE A 53 5.57 2.87 7.67
N MET A 54 5.94 2.17 6.61
CA MET A 54 7.25 2.27 5.98
C MET A 54 7.16 2.13 4.46
N GLY A 55 8.27 2.43 3.76
CA GLY A 55 8.36 2.28 2.32
C GLY A 55 8.72 3.58 1.61
N GLU A 56 8.35 3.67 0.34
CA GLU A 56 8.83 4.70 -0.59
C GLU A 56 7.65 5.44 -1.21
N ILE A 57 7.57 6.74 -0.98
CA ILE A 57 6.47 7.59 -1.45
C ILE A 57 7.04 8.82 -2.14
N SER A 58 6.72 8.98 -3.42
CA SER A 58 7.01 10.18 -4.20
C SER A 58 5.70 10.88 -4.57
N THR A 59 5.44 12.02 -3.93
CA THR A 59 4.23 12.80 -4.09
C THR A 59 4.51 14.28 -3.85
N SER A 60 3.67 15.16 -4.41
CA SER A 60 3.68 16.60 -4.16
C SER A 60 2.76 17.03 -3.01
N CYS A 61 1.94 16.12 -2.48
CA CYS A 61 0.97 16.41 -1.43
C CYS A 61 1.49 16.06 -0.02
N TYR A 62 0.82 16.58 1.01
CA TYR A 62 1.05 16.17 2.39
C TYR A 62 -0.12 15.32 2.87
N VAL A 63 0.18 14.21 3.53
CA VAL A 63 -0.80 13.35 4.19
C VAL A 63 -0.38 13.10 5.63
N ASP A 64 -1.32 13.26 6.55
CA ASP A 64 -1.15 12.93 7.96
C ASP A 64 -1.35 11.42 8.17
N PHE A 65 -0.28 10.63 7.98
CA PHE A 65 -0.35 9.17 8.09
C PHE A 65 -0.89 8.68 9.43
N PRO A 66 -0.49 9.22 10.60
CA PRO A 66 -1.11 8.87 11.87
C PRO A 66 -2.62 9.05 11.87
N LYS A 67 -3.13 10.17 11.35
CA LYS A 67 -4.57 10.41 11.30
C LYS A 67 -5.30 9.40 10.39
N VAL A 68 -4.75 9.13 9.21
CA VAL A 68 -5.34 8.18 8.25
C VAL A 68 -5.36 6.77 8.83
N ALA A 69 -4.23 6.29 9.36
CA ALA A 69 -4.11 4.97 9.95
C ALA A 69 -5.08 4.77 11.12
N ARG A 70 -5.19 5.76 12.01
CA ARG A 70 -6.17 5.71 13.13
C ARG A 70 -7.61 5.69 12.62
N GLY A 71 -7.92 6.48 11.59
CA GLY A 71 -9.23 6.47 10.94
C GLY A 71 -9.60 5.07 10.44
N ALA A 72 -8.71 4.44 9.67
CA ALA A 72 -8.91 3.09 9.15
C ALA A 72 -9.13 2.06 10.27
N ILE A 73 -8.32 2.09 11.33
CA ILE A 73 -8.43 1.17 12.47
C ILE A 73 -9.78 1.33 13.20
N ILE A 74 -10.24 2.58 13.38
CA ILE A 74 -11.52 2.87 14.02
C ILE A 74 -12.69 2.44 13.13
N GLU A 75 -12.59 2.64 11.83
CA GLU A 75 -13.61 2.23 10.86
C GLU A 75 -13.80 0.70 10.82
N ILE A 76 -12.70 -0.06 10.90
CA ILE A 76 -12.70 -1.53 11.07
C ILE A 76 -13.35 -1.96 12.40
N GLY A 77 -13.40 -1.07 13.40
CA GLY A 77 -14.08 -1.30 14.68
C GLY A 77 -13.15 -1.49 15.89
N TYR A 78 -11.85 -1.28 15.74
CA TYR A 78 -10.90 -1.28 16.87
C TYR A 78 -10.89 0.10 17.55
N ASP A 79 -11.98 0.42 18.24
CA ASP A 79 -12.23 1.71 18.90
C ASP A 79 -12.08 1.66 20.44
N ARG A 80 -11.74 0.50 20.99
CA ARG A 80 -11.69 0.25 22.44
C ARG A 80 -10.60 -0.74 22.83
N ALA A 81 -9.77 -0.37 23.80
CA ALA A 81 -8.66 -1.18 24.30
C ALA A 81 -9.01 -2.63 24.71
N LYS A 82 -10.27 -2.89 25.10
CA LYS A 82 -10.74 -4.24 25.48
C LYS A 82 -10.64 -5.29 24.36
N TYR A 83 -10.50 -4.87 23.11
CA TYR A 83 -10.33 -5.76 21.96
C TYR A 83 -8.87 -6.22 21.77
N GLY A 84 -7.94 -5.73 22.58
CA GLY A 84 -6.51 -5.98 22.46
C GLY A 84 -5.79 -5.02 21.51
N PHE A 85 -6.54 -4.19 20.78
CA PHE A 85 -6.03 -3.13 19.91
C PHE A 85 -7.03 -1.97 19.85
N ASP A 86 -6.54 -0.74 19.71
CA ASP A 86 -7.37 0.48 19.75
C ASP A 86 -6.71 1.61 18.97
N GLY A 87 -7.40 2.07 17.93
CA GLY A 87 -6.96 3.15 17.05
C GLY A 87 -6.82 4.49 17.76
N ASN A 88 -7.41 4.69 18.93
CA ASN A 88 -7.24 5.92 19.71
C ASN A 88 -5.95 5.94 20.54
N THR A 89 -5.36 4.78 20.83
CA THR A 89 -4.27 4.64 21.82
C THR A 89 -3.02 3.95 21.29
N CYS A 90 -3.09 3.25 20.15
CA CYS A 90 -1.91 2.64 19.53
C CYS A 90 -0.86 3.70 19.15
N ALA A 91 0.43 3.36 19.19
CA ALA A 91 1.49 4.16 18.59
C ALA A 91 1.42 4.05 17.07
N VAL A 92 1.70 5.15 16.36
CA VAL A 92 1.92 5.13 14.90
C VAL A 92 3.33 5.64 14.65
N VAL A 93 4.15 4.80 14.04
CA VAL A 93 5.55 5.08 13.72
C VAL A 93 5.70 5.09 12.21
N THR A 94 6.34 6.14 11.67
CA THR A 94 6.50 6.34 10.24
C THR A 94 7.98 6.36 9.87
N ALA A 95 8.35 5.59 8.86
CA ALA A 95 9.68 5.53 8.26
C ALA A 95 9.55 5.49 6.73
N ILE A 96 9.27 6.66 6.14
CA ILE A 96 9.02 6.82 4.71
C ILE A 96 10.19 7.57 4.07
N ASP A 97 10.67 7.03 2.95
CA ASP A 97 11.66 7.65 2.08
C ASP A 97 11.02 8.04 0.73
N GLU A 98 11.72 8.87 -0.05
CA GLU A 98 11.35 9.09 -1.46
C GLU A 98 11.78 7.89 -2.31
N GLN A 99 11.06 7.63 -3.41
CA GLN A 99 11.44 6.57 -4.34
C GLN A 99 12.85 6.79 -4.89
N SER A 100 13.63 5.70 -4.99
CA SER A 100 14.97 5.74 -5.58
C SER A 100 14.94 6.30 -7.02
N PRO A 101 15.82 7.25 -7.37
CA PRO A 101 15.97 7.74 -8.74
C PRO A 101 16.28 6.65 -9.77
N ASP A 102 16.96 5.57 -9.36
CA ASP A 102 17.30 4.45 -10.23
C ASP A 102 16.05 3.67 -10.66
N ILE A 103 15.10 3.50 -9.73
CA ILE A 103 13.79 2.90 -10.00
C ILE A 103 12.96 3.85 -10.87
N ALA A 104 12.91 5.13 -10.50
CA ALA A 104 12.14 6.13 -11.22
C ALA A 104 12.57 6.23 -12.70
N MET A 105 13.88 6.16 -12.99
CA MET A 105 14.40 6.13 -14.35
C MET A 105 13.92 4.91 -15.13
N GLY A 106 13.80 3.75 -14.50
CA GLY A 106 13.28 2.52 -15.11
C GLY A 106 11.81 2.63 -15.52
N VAL A 107 11.00 3.29 -14.69
CA VAL A 107 9.53 3.36 -14.84
C VAL A 107 9.06 4.54 -15.68
N ASN A 108 9.72 5.69 -15.56
CA ASN A 108 9.27 6.93 -16.20
C ASN A 108 9.33 6.87 -17.72
N GLU A 109 10.24 6.06 -18.27
CA GLU A 109 10.35 5.84 -19.71
C GLU A 109 10.60 4.35 -20.00
N GLY A 110 9.69 3.74 -20.77
CA GLY A 110 9.77 2.35 -21.20
C GLY A 110 11.07 2.03 -21.95
N PHE A 111 11.49 0.76 -21.91
CA PHE A 111 12.73 0.32 -22.54
C PHE A 111 12.68 0.48 -24.06
N GLU A 112 11.51 0.29 -24.65
CA GLU A 112 11.18 0.44 -26.06
C GLU A 112 11.38 1.89 -26.51
N ASN A 113 10.90 2.85 -25.70
CA ASN A 113 11.04 4.27 -25.97
C ASN A 113 12.49 4.75 -25.81
N LYS A 114 13.23 4.23 -24.82
CA LYS A 114 14.68 4.47 -24.69
C LYS A 114 15.48 4.01 -25.91
N ASN A 115 14.98 3.02 -26.65
CA ASN A 115 15.60 2.49 -27.87
C ASN A 115 15.06 3.12 -29.17
N GLY A 116 14.21 4.15 -29.07
CA GLY A 116 13.79 4.97 -30.20
C GLY A 116 12.54 4.50 -30.94
N GLU A 117 11.78 3.55 -30.39
CA GLU A 117 10.54 3.06 -31.02
C GLU A 117 9.39 4.09 -30.99
N ASN A 118 9.46 5.10 -30.09
CA ASN A 118 8.49 6.20 -29.94
C ASN A 118 7.02 5.74 -29.91
N ASP A 119 6.76 4.68 -29.15
CA ASP A 119 5.42 4.15 -28.95
C ASP A 119 4.70 4.95 -27.86
N ILE A 120 3.60 5.59 -28.26
CA ILE A 120 2.75 6.42 -27.39
C ILE A 120 1.96 5.54 -26.40
N GLU A 121 1.69 4.28 -26.74
CA GLU A 121 0.97 3.36 -25.85
C GLU A 121 1.90 2.70 -24.83
N ASN A 122 3.21 2.61 -25.10
CA ASN A 122 4.21 1.97 -24.24
C ASN A 122 5.18 3.00 -23.61
N THR A 123 4.62 4.07 -23.05
CA THR A 123 5.41 5.19 -22.50
C THR A 123 6.12 4.84 -21.19
N ASN A 124 5.57 3.94 -20.37
CA ASN A 124 6.11 3.57 -19.07
C ASN A 124 6.64 2.14 -19.06
N GLY A 125 7.75 1.93 -18.35
CA GLY A 125 8.26 0.60 -18.03
C GLY A 125 7.52 -0.02 -16.83
N ALA A 126 7.62 -1.34 -16.70
CA ALA A 126 7.20 -2.02 -15.48
C ALA A 126 8.05 -1.56 -14.27
N GLY A 127 7.41 -1.47 -13.09
CA GLY A 127 8.06 -1.08 -11.83
C GLY A 127 9.12 -2.06 -11.34
N ASP A 128 8.89 -3.34 -11.62
CA ASP A 128 9.77 -4.45 -11.29
C ASP A 128 9.51 -5.60 -12.26
N GLN A 129 10.34 -6.63 -12.22
CA GLN A 129 10.05 -7.92 -12.84
C GLN A 129 8.83 -8.58 -12.18
N GLY A 130 8.04 -9.35 -12.94
CA GLY A 130 6.85 -9.99 -12.38
C GLY A 130 6.18 -11.02 -13.28
N MET A 131 5.21 -11.73 -12.71
CA MET A 131 4.35 -12.71 -13.38
C MET A 131 2.92 -12.58 -12.85
N MET A 132 1.93 -12.59 -13.74
CA MET A 132 0.52 -12.43 -13.39
C MET A 132 -0.30 -13.61 -13.96
N PHE A 133 -1.26 -14.12 -13.18
CA PHE A 133 -2.25 -15.12 -13.61
C PHE A 133 -3.64 -14.52 -13.45
N GLY A 134 -4.52 -14.71 -14.44
CA GLY A 134 -5.89 -14.19 -14.46
C GLY A 134 -6.90 -15.26 -14.88
#